data_AF-A0A5J4KZE4-F1
#
_entry.id   AF-A0A5J4KZE4-F1
#
_cell.length_a   1.000
_cell.length_b   1.000
_cell.length_c   1.000
_cell.angle_alpha   90.00
_cell.angle_beta   90.00
_cell.angle_gamma   90.00
#
_symmetry.space_group_name_H-M   'P 1'
#
loop_
_entity.id
_entity.type
_entity.pdbx_description
1 polymer ?
#
loop_
_entity_poly.entity_id
_entity_poly.type
_entity_poly.pdbx_seq_one_letter_code
_entity_poly.pdbx_strand_id
1 'polypeptide(L)'
;MHQSPSPIPGDPYSPPSSFPNALPPLPQREPPRRPEAGRVAVMFGSIIGILLSALFIFLSYVLPHMKLTTNAGLYLVYLWSLPLLVQWFLYLAGGFIAAWRTGKVRAGVFTSLWINLWYFLSVIVVYFLQQSAITRQMLLSDADYTFLFMVFAASFLIISVGLGAGLAALGGLAGKALSYRQR
;
A
#
# COMPACT_ATOMS: atom_id res chain seq x y z
N MET A 1 -68.27 37.70 51.64
CA MET A 1 -67.16 37.99 52.58
C MET A 1 -66.11 36.90 52.40
N HIS A 2 -65.08 37.17 51.59
CA HIS A 2 -63.99 36.22 51.33
C HIS A 2 -62.79 36.64 52.18
N GLN A 3 -62.44 35.81 53.15
CA GLN A 3 -61.19 35.93 53.88
C GLN A 3 -60.07 35.40 52.99
N SER A 4 -59.10 36.26 52.65
CA SER A 4 -57.85 35.85 52.02
C SER A 4 -57.03 35.02 53.01
N PRO A 5 -56.51 33.83 52.63
CA PRO A 5 -55.64 33.07 53.49
C PRO A 5 -54.27 33.75 53.62
N SER A 6 -53.76 33.78 54.85
CA SER A 6 -52.44 34.29 55.21
C SER A 6 -51.32 33.47 54.53
N PRO A 7 -50.21 34.10 54.13
CA PRO A 7 -49.06 33.37 53.57
C PRO A 7 -48.41 32.50 54.65
N ILE A 8 -48.22 31.22 54.33
CA ILE A 8 -47.47 30.26 55.14
C ILE A 8 -45.99 30.73 55.19
N PRO A 9 -45.35 30.80 56.37
CA PRO A 9 -43.93 31.11 56.46
C PRO A 9 -43.12 30.05 55.72
N GLY A 10 -42.32 30.47 54.73
CA GLY A 10 -41.45 29.58 53.99
C GLY A 10 -40.45 28.88 54.91
N ASP A 11 -40.32 27.57 54.73
CA ASP A 11 -39.32 26.77 55.44
C ASP A 11 -37.90 27.32 55.17
N PRO A 12 -37.09 27.58 56.23
CA PRO A 12 -35.71 28.04 56.07
C PRO A 12 -34.76 27.00 55.47
N TYR A 13 -35.25 25.79 55.18
CA TYR A 13 -34.45 24.62 54.82
C TYR A 13 -34.78 24.07 53.42
N SER A 14 -35.22 24.92 52.49
CA SER A 14 -35.18 24.53 51.08
C SER A 14 -33.72 24.63 50.58
N PRO A 15 -33.07 23.51 50.20
CA PRO A 15 -31.71 23.56 49.69
C PRO A 15 -31.70 24.37 48.38
N PRO A 16 -30.64 25.17 48.13
CA PRO A 16 -30.55 25.95 46.90
C PRO A 16 -30.55 25.01 45.70
N SER A 17 -31.59 25.12 44.87
CA SER A 17 -31.69 24.46 43.57
C SER A 17 -30.77 25.15 42.55
N SER A 18 -29.46 25.06 42.78
CA SER A 18 -28.46 25.60 41.86
C SER A 18 -27.26 24.67 41.78
N PHE A 19 -27.41 23.57 41.04
CA PHE A 19 -26.28 22.91 40.40
C PHE A 19 -26.31 23.22 38.90
N PRO A 20 -25.68 24.30 38.41
CA PRO A 20 -25.28 24.40 37.01
C PRO A 20 -23.87 23.83 36.86
N ASN A 21 -23.60 22.64 37.38
CA ASN A 21 -22.39 21.89 37.05
C ASN A 21 -22.78 20.71 36.18
N ALA A 22 -23.29 21.04 34.98
CA ALA A 22 -23.18 20.11 33.87
C ALA A 22 -21.68 19.94 33.61
N LEU A 23 -21.12 18.83 34.09
CA LEU A 23 -19.77 18.40 33.73
C LEU A 23 -19.57 18.62 32.22
N PRO A 24 -18.43 19.19 31.78
CA PRO A 24 -18.16 19.26 30.36
C PRO A 24 -18.33 17.84 29.78
N PRO A 25 -19.06 17.68 28.67
CA PRO A 25 -19.27 16.37 28.09
C PRO A 25 -17.90 15.72 27.91
N LEU A 26 -17.72 14.52 28.49
CA LEU A 26 -16.51 13.72 28.31
C LEU A 26 -16.18 13.72 26.81
N PRO A 27 -14.89 13.85 26.43
CA PRO A 27 -14.49 13.77 25.03
C PRO A 27 -15.10 12.50 24.45
N GLN A 28 -16.12 12.65 23.60
CA GLN A 28 -16.72 11.49 22.94
C GLN A 28 -15.59 10.85 22.16
N ARG A 29 -15.12 9.69 22.64
CA ARG A 29 -14.20 8.84 21.88
C ARG A 29 -14.88 8.61 20.55
N GLU A 30 -14.38 9.25 19.49
CA GLU A 30 -14.86 8.98 18.13
C GLU A 30 -14.91 7.45 17.97
N PRO A 31 -16.03 6.88 17.49
CA PRO A 31 -16.11 5.45 17.29
C PRO A 31 -14.91 5.02 16.44
N PRO A 32 -14.25 3.88 16.75
CA PRO A 32 -13.06 3.45 16.03
C PRO A 32 -13.39 3.42 14.54
N ARG A 33 -12.86 4.40 13.78
CA ARG A 33 -13.03 4.45 12.33
C ARG A 33 -12.62 3.08 11.80
N ARG A 34 -13.58 2.40 11.16
CA ARG A 34 -13.42 1.07 10.56
C ARG A 34 -12.09 0.98 9.80
N PRO A 35 -11.49 -0.22 9.63
CA PRO A 35 -10.19 -0.42 8.98
C PRO A 35 -10.21 -0.18 7.46
N GLU A 36 -10.79 0.93 7.01
CA GLU A 36 -10.87 1.36 5.61
C GLU A 36 -9.47 1.55 5.01
N ALA A 37 -8.49 1.97 5.81
CA ALA A 37 -7.13 2.17 5.35
C ALA A 37 -6.49 0.87 4.83
N GLY A 38 -6.75 -0.27 5.48
CA GLY A 38 -6.24 -1.57 5.04
C GLY A 38 -6.91 -2.03 3.74
N ARG A 39 -8.25 -1.91 3.67
CA ARG A 39 -9.02 -2.27 2.47
C ARG A 39 -8.60 -1.45 1.26
N VAL A 40 -8.44 -0.14 1.42
CA VAL A 40 -7.98 0.77 0.37
C VAL A 40 -6.56 0.39 -0.07
N ALA A 41 -5.67 0.12 0.88
CA ALA A 41 -4.30 -0.26 0.58
C ALA A 41 -4.22 -1.57 -0.24
N VAL A 42 -5.02 -2.57 0.12
CA VAL A 42 -5.12 -3.86 -0.62
C VAL A 42 -5.72 -3.64 -2.01
N MET A 43 -6.80 -2.88 -2.13
CA MET A 43 -7.46 -2.66 -3.42
C MET A 43 -6.52 -1.97 -4.42
N PHE A 44 -5.90 -0.86 -4.03
CA PHE A 44 -4.95 -0.16 -4.91
C PHE A 44 -3.67 -0.97 -5.12
N GLY A 45 -3.17 -1.65 -4.09
CA GLY A 45 -1.98 -2.49 -4.18
C GLY A 45 -2.17 -3.65 -5.16
N SER A 46 -3.34 -4.28 -5.16
CA SER A 46 -3.67 -5.37 -6.06
C SER A 46 -3.90 -4.90 -7.50
N ILE A 47 -4.61 -3.79 -7.72
CA ILE A 47 -4.83 -3.26 -9.08
C ILE A 47 -3.49 -2.89 -9.72
N ILE A 48 -2.66 -2.12 -9.01
CA ILE A 48 -1.35 -1.70 -9.50
C ILE A 48 -0.42 -2.91 -9.65
N GLY A 49 -0.45 -3.83 -8.68
CA GLY A 49 0.30 -5.08 -8.71
C GLY A 49 0.00 -5.90 -9.95
N ILE A 50 -1.28 -6.21 -10.21
CA ILE A 50 -1.71 -7.00 -11.37
C ILE A 50 -1.33 -6.32 -12.70
N LEU A 51 -1.47 -5.00 -12.81
CA LEU A 51 -1.07 -4.28 -14.02
C LEU A 51 0.44 -4.38 -14.26
N LEU A 52 1.25 -4.19 -13.21
CA LEU A 52 2.70 -4.33 -13.27
C LEU A 52 3.09 -5.78 -13.62
N SER A 53 2.43 -6.76 -13.01
CA SER A 53 2.58 -8.19 -13.29
C SER A 53 2.34 -8.51 -14.76
N ALA A 54 1.22 -8.04 -15.32
CA ALA A 54 0.86 -8.27 -16.70
C ALA A 54 1.89 -7.66 -17.65
N LEU A 55 2.31 -6.41 -17.40
CA LEU A 55 3.36 -5.75 -18.18
C LEU A 55 4.68 -6.52 -18.09
N PHE A 56 5.10 -6.94 -16.90
CA PHE A 56 6.34 -7.69 -16.69
C PHE A 56 6.33 -9.04 -17.42
N ILE A 57 5.24 -9.80 -17.32
CA ILE A 57 5.06 -11.07 -18.03
C ILE A 57 5.08 -10.84 -19.54
N PHE A 58 4.36 -9.82 -20.02
CA PHE A 58 4.33 -9.47 -21.44
C PHE A 58 5.72 -9.11 -21.97
N LEU A 59 6.46 -8.22 -21.29
CA LEU A 59 7.82 -7.85 -21.68
C LEU A 59 8.77 -9.04 -21.64
N SER A 60 8.69 -9.86 -20.59
CA SER A 60 9.51 -11.07 -20.45
C SER A 60 9.24 -12.11 -21.54
N TYR A 61 8.03 -12.13 -22.10
CA TYR A 61 7.67 -13.00 -23.21
C TYR A 61 8.04 -12.39 -24.57
N VAL A 62 7.78 -11.10 -24.79
CA VAL A 62 7.91 -10.45 -26.10
C VAL A 62 9.35 -10.07 -26.43
N LEU A 63 10.13 -9.54 -25.48
CA LEU A 63 11.50 -9.10 -25.74
C LEU A 63 12.40 -10.22 -26.31
N PRO A 64 12.38 -11.47 -25.79
CA PRO A 64 13.18 -12.57 -26.37
C PRO A 64 12.87 -12.85 -27.83
N HIS A 65 11.63 -12.63 -28.26
CA HIS A 65 11.20 -12.92 -29.62
C HIS A 65 11.48 -11.77 -30.61
N MET A 66 11.72 -10.56 -30.11
CA MET A 66 11.88 -9.37 -30.97
C MET A 66 13.25 -9.26 -31.66
N LYS A 67 14.18 -10.22 -31.47
CA LYS A 67 15.57 -10.16 -32.00
C LYS A 67 16.22 -8.77 -31.80
N LEU A 68 15.83 -8.08 -30.73
CA LEU A 68 16.26 -6.72 -30.43
C LEU A 68 17.70 -6.80 -29.91
N THR A 69 18.62 -6.60 -30.85
CA THR A 69 20.06 -6.37 -30.68
C THR A 69 20.96 -7.59 -30.51
N THR A 70 22.01 -7.61 -31.32
CA THR A 70 23.17 -8.53 -31.29
C THR A 70 23.99 -8.44 -29.99
N ASN A 71 23.61 -7.55 -29.07
CA ASN A 71 24.34 -7.24 -27.85
C ASN A 71 23.55 -7.76 -26.63
N ALA A 72 23.87 -8.98 -26.19
CA ALA A 72 23.27 -9.63 -25.02
C ALA A 72 23.33 -8.78 -23.72
N GLY A 73 24.33 -7.87 -23.62
CA GLY A 73 24.45 -6.94 -22.49
C GLY A 73 23.38 -5.86 -22.45
N LEU A 74 23.02 -5.26 -23.60
CA LEU A 74 21.93 -4.27 -23.66
C LEU A 74 20.58 -4.94 -23.38
N TYR A 75 20.41 -6.17 -23.86
CA TYR A 75 19.22 -6.97 -23.63
C TYR A 75 18.94 -7.22 -22.14
N LEU A 76 19.97 -7.59 -21.37
CA LEU A 76 19.88 -7.74 -19.91
C LEU A 76 19.56 -6.41 -19.22
N VAL A 77 20.20 -5.32 -19.64
CA VAL A 77 19.93 -4.00 -19.03
C VAL A 77 18.49 -3.57 -19.30
N TYR A 78 17.97 -3.69 -20.52
CA TYR A 78 16.60 -3.28 -20.87
C TYR A 78 15.52 -4.13 -20.21
N LEU A 79 15.69 -5.45 -20.13
CA LEU A 79 14.71 -6.35 -19.51
C LEU A 79 14.51 -6.08 -18.02
N TRP A 80 15.57 -5.64 -17.34
CA TRP A 80 15.54 -5.50 -15.88
C TRP A 80 15.39 -4.05 -15.42
N SER A 81 15.98 -3.07 -16.13
CA SER A 81 15.95 -1.66 -15.70
C SER A 81 14.62 -0.96 -15.96
N LEU A 82 13.97 -1.21 -17.11
CA LEU A 82 12.70 -0.56 -17.47
C LEU A 82 11.56 -0.97 -16.52
N PRO A 83 11.32 -2.28 -16.27
CA PRO A 83 10.29 -2.69 -15.31
C PRO A 83 10.57 -2.17 -13.91
N LEU A 84 11.84 -2.09 -13.51
CA LEU A 84 12.26 -1.58 -12.20
C LEU A 84 11.97 -0.08 -12.04
N LEU A 85 12.26 0.74 -13.05
CA LEU A 85 11.90 2.17 -13.03
C LEU A 85 10.39 2.39 -12.98
N VAL A 86 9.63 1.64 -13.79
CA VAL A 86 8.16 1.68 -13.78
C VAL A 86 7.63 1.27 -12.41
N GLN A 87 8.18 0.21 -11.83
CA GLN A 87 7.83 -0.29 -10.51
C GLN A 87 8.07 0.76 -9.41
N TRP A 88 9.18 1.49 -9.45
CA TRP A 88 9.47 2.57 -8.49
C TRP A 88 8.45 3.70 -8.58
N PHE A 89 8.10 4.12 -9.80
CA PHE A 89 7.09 5.14 -10.01
C PHE A 89 5.72 4.69 -9.47
N LEU A 90 5.36 3.43 -9.69
CA LEU A 90 4.12 2.84 -9.19
C LEU A 90 4.09 2.71 -7.67
N TYR A 91 5.22 2.43 -7.01
CA TYR A 91 5.30 2.47 -5.55
C TYR A 91 5.03 3.86 -5.00
N LEU A 92 5.63 4.88 -5.60
CA LEU A 92 5.44 6.27 -5.20
C LEU A 92 3.99 6.72 -5.44
N ALA A 93 3.44 6.44 -6.63
CA ALA A 93 2.07 6.78 -6.99
C ALA A 93 1.03 6.03 -6.14
N GLY A 94 1.22 4.73 -5.94
CA GLY A 94 0.36 3.91 -5.07
C GLY A 94 0.39 4.39 -3.62
N GLY A 95 1.58 4.70 -3.10
CA GLY A 95 1.77 5.28 -1.77
C GLY A 95 1.05 6.62 -1.62
N PHE A 96 1.20 7.50 -2.61
CA PHE A 96 0.54 8.80 -2.67
C PHE A 96 -0.98 8.69 -2.68
N ILE A 97 -1.55 7.91 -3.60
CA ILE A 97 -3.01 7.77 -3.75
C ILE A 97 -3.62 7.16 -2.48
N ALA A 98 -3.00 6.11 -1.92
CA ALA A 98 -3.48 5.45 -0.72
C ALA A 98 -3.48 6.38 0.50
N ALA A 99 -2.41 7.16 0.69
CA ALA A 99 -2.34 8.10 1.80
C ALA A 99 -3.22 9.33 1.59
N TRP A 100 -3.39 9.81 0.35
CA TRP A 100 -4.30 10.91 0.04
C TRP A 100 -5.76 10.55 0.36
N ARG A 101 -6.17 9.32 0.03
CA ARG A 101 -7.53 8.80 0.32
C ARG A 101 -7.76 8.55 1.81
N THR A 102 -6.77 8.06 2.53
CA THR A 102 -6.93 7.56 3.92
C THR A 102 -6.42 8.52 5.00
N GLY A 103 -5.62 9.51 4.62
CA GLY A 103 -4.88 10.39 5.53
C GLY A 103 -3.76 9.68 6.31
N LYS A 104 -3.41 8.43 5.96
CA LYS A 104 -2.46 7.59 6.72
C LYS A 104 -1.32 7.11 5.82
N VAL A 105 -0.08 7.46 6.18
CA VAL A 105 1.13 6.99 5.48
C VAL A 105 1.26 5.47 5.51
N ARG A 106 0.82 4.83 6.61
CA ARG A 106 0.81 3.36 6.75
C ARG A 106 0.04 2.69 5.60
N ALA A 107 -1.03 3.30 5.10
CA ALA A 107 -1.77 2.75 3.96
C ALA A 107 -0.89 2.66 2.71
N GLY A 108 -0.04 3.66 2.47
CA GLY A 108 0.91 3.65 1.34
C GLY A 108 1.94 2.54 1.43
N VAL A 109 2.51 2.30 2.63
CA VAL A 109 3.45 1.18 2.84
C VAL A 109 2.76 -0.19 2.63
N PHE A 110 1.53 -0.35 3.11
CA PHE A 110 0.77 -1.59 2.85
C PHE A 110 0.46 -1.78 1.35
N THR A 111 0.21 -0.70 0.62
CA THR A 111 0.04 -0.74 -0.84
C THR A 111 1.31 -1.23 -1.53
N SER A 112 2.50 -0.76 -1.15
CA SER A 112 3.75 -1.24 -1.76
C SER A 112 4.10 -2.69 -1.41
N LEU A 113 3.75 -3.15 -0.21
CA LEU A 113 3.90 -4.56 0.16
C LEU A 113 3.03 -5.45 -0.74
N TRP A 114 1.79 -5.02 -1.03
CA TRP A 114 0.92 -5.74 -1.95
C TRP A 114 1.44 -5.73 -3.39
N ILE A 115 1.93 -4.61 -3.89
CA ILE A 115 2.52 -4.52 -5.23
C ILE A 115 3.75 -5.44 -5.33
N ASN A 116 4.62 -5.46 -4.31
CA ASN A 116 5.77 -6.36 -4.24
C ASN A 116 5.35 -7.84 -4.27
N LEU A 117 4.27 -8.20 -3.56
CA LEU A 117 3.76 -9.57 -3.56
C LEU A 117 3.29 -10.01 -4.95
N TRP A 118 2.55 -9.17 -5.67
CA TRP A 118 2.15 -9.45 -7.05
C TRP A 118 3.34 -9.55 -8.00
N TYR A 119 4.31 -8.65 -7.85
CA TYR A 119 5.54 -8.71 -8.64
C TYR A 119 6.30 -10.01 -8.39
N PHE A 120 6.45 -10.44 -7.13
CA PHE A 120 7.09 -11.71 -6.77
C PHE A 120 6.39 -12.91 -7.41
N LEU A 121 5.06 -12.97 -7.33
CA LEU A 121 4.28 -14.02 -8.00
C LEU A 121 4.52 -14.03 -9.51
N SER A 122 4.73 -12.86 -10.11
CA SER A 122 5.00 -12.74 -11.55
C SER A 122 6.40 -13.22 -11.91
N VAL A 123 7.40 -12.94 -11.08
CA VAL A 123 8.76 -13.48 -11.24
C VAL A 123 8.73 -15.01 -11.16
N ILE A 124 7.95 -15.59 -10.25
CA ILE A 124 7.76 -17.05 -10.18
C ILE A 124 7.13 -17.57 -11.48
N VAL A 125 6.06 -16.95 -11.97
CA VAL A 125 5.39 -17.36 -13.20
C VAL A 125 6.34 -17.26 -14.41
N VAL A 126 7.04 -16.15 -14.56
CA VAL A 126 8.04 -15.96 -15.64
C VAL A 126 9.15 -16.99 -15.52
N TYR A 127 9.64 -17.28 -14.31
CA TYR A 127 10.63 -18.33 -14.09
C TYR A 127 10.14 -19.70 -14.56
N PHE A 128 8.92 -20.11 -14.19
CA PHE A 128 8.36 -21.38 -14.65
C PHE A 128 8.14 -21.42 -16.17
N LEU A 129 7.67 -20.32 -16.77
CA LEU A 129 7.49 -20.21 -18.22
C LEU A 129 8.84 -20.32 -18.95
N GLN A 130 9.86 -19.59 -18.47
CA GLN A 130 11.21 -19.65 -19.03
C GLN A 130 11.89 -21.00 -18.79
N GLN A 131 11.76 -21.59 -17.61
CA GLN A 131 12.24 -22.95 -17.35
C GLN A 131 11.57 -23.93 -18.30
N SER A 132 10.26 -23.89 -18.50
CA SER A 132 9.60 -24.80 -19.45
C SER A 132 10.11 -24.66 -20.89
N ALA A 133 10.56 -23.46 -21.28
CA ALA A 133 11.18 -23.18 -22.57
C ALA A 133 12.67 -23.61 -22.62
N ILE A 134 13.42 -23.41 -21.52
CA ILE A 134 14.85 -23.70 -21.39
C ILE A 134 15.09 -25.19 -21.12
N THR A 135 14.24 -25.90 -20.37
CA THR A 135 14.32 -27.35 -20.15
C THR A 135 14.22 -28.12 -21.47
N ARG A 136 13.57 -27.56 -22.51
CA ARG A 136 13.61 -28.11 -23.87
C ARG A 136 14.97 -27.93 -24.57
N GLN A 137 15.78 -26.96 -24.15
CA GLN A 137 17.10 -26.67 -24.73
C GLN A 137 18.27 -27.17 -23.86
N MET A 138 18.09 -27.31 -22.54
CA MET A 138 19.13 -27.61 -21.55
C MET A 138 19.18 -29.07 -21.07
N LEU A 139 18.57 -30.00 -21.80
CA LEU A 139 18.89 -31.44 -21.66
C LEU A 139 20.38 -31.77 -21.96
N LEU A 140 21.26 -30.75 -22.09
CA LEU A 140 22.63 -30.78 -22.57
C LEU A 140 23.64 -29.94 -21.73
N SER A 141 23.27 -29.36 -20.57
CA SER A 141 24.19 -28.48 -19.81
C SER A 141 24.12 -28.67 -18.28
N ASP A 142 25.16 -29.27 -17.71
CA ASP A 142 25.38 -29.61 -16.28
C ASP A 142 25.63 -28.42 -15.32
N ALA A 143 24.98 -27.27 -15.50
CA ALA A 143 25.21 -26.10 -14.63
C ALA A 143 23.95 -25.73 -13.82
N ASP A 144 24.13 -25.55 -12.50
CA ASP A 144 23.10 -25.21 -11.50
C ASP A 144 22.57 -23.76 -11.62
N TYR A 145 22.09 -23.38 -12.80
CA TYR A 145 21.49 -22.06 -13.06
C TYR A 145 20.27 -21.76 -12.17
N THR A 146 19.59 -22.81 -11.68
CA THR A 146 18.48 -22.73 -10.73
C THR A 146 18.88 -22.05 -9.44
N PHE A 147 20.03 -22.40 -8.86
CA PHE A 147 20.48 -21.85 -7.59
C PHE A 147 20.83 -20.36 -7.72
N LEU A 148 21.58 -19.98 -8.76
CA LEU A 148 21.94 -18.58 -9.04
C LEU A 148 20.69 -17.72 -9.28
N PHE A 149 19.69 -18.25 -9.99
CA PHE A 149 18.42 -17.56 -10.19
C PHE A 149 17.68 -17.34 -8.86
N MET A 150 17.60 -18.36 -8.00
CA MET A 150 16.95 -18.24 -6.68
C MET A 150 17.63 -17.20 -5.79
N VAL A 151 18.98 -17.19 -5.73
CA VAL A 151 19.75 -16.20 -4.96
C VAL A 151 19.53 -14.79 -5.49
N PHE A 152 19.54 -14.62 -6.81
CA PHE A 152 19.28 -13.34 -7.45
C PHE A 152 17.86 -12.84 -7.18
N ALA A 153 16.85 -13.69 -7.37
CA ALA A 153 15.45 -13.36 -7.11
C ALA A 153 15.20 -12.98 -5.65
N ALA A 154 15.78 -13.73 -4.70
CA ALA A 154 15.68 -13.44 -3.27
C ALA A 154 16.33 -12.09 -2.92
N SER A 155 17.56 -11.86 -3.40
CA SER A 155 18.30 -10.60 -3.16
C SER A 155 17.56 -9.39 -3.74
N PHE A 156 17.05 -9.54 -4.96
CA PHE A 156 16.25 -8.50 -5.62
C PHE A 156 14.96 -8.20 -4.85
N LEU A 157 14.30 -9.22 -4.30
CA LEU A 157 13.08 -9.04 -3.53
C LEU A 157 13.32 -8.29 -2.23
N ILE A 158 14.40 -8.61 -1.50
CA ILE A 158 14.78 -7.90 -0.27
C ILE A 158 15.00 -6.41 -0.57
N ILE A 159 15.77 -6.11 -1.64
CA ILE A 159 16.03 -4.74 -2.08
C ILE A 159 14.74 -4.04 -2.50
N SER A 160 13.90 -4.69 -3.31
CA SER A 160 12.63 -4.14 -3.80
C SER A 160 11.60 -3.88 -2.70
N VAL A 161 11.56 -4.70 -1.65
CA VAL A 161 10.70 -4.48 -0.49
C VAL A 161 11.19 -3.26 0.30
N GLY A 162 12.50 -3.16 0.57
CA GLY A 162 13.09 -2.02 1.28
C GLY A 162 12.91 -0.70 0.53
N LEU A 163 13.32 -0.65 -0.74
CA LEU A 163 13.14 0.52 -1.61
C LEU A 163 11.66 0.84 -1.85
N GLY A 164 10.84 -0.17 -2.11
CA GLY A 164 9.42 0.01 -2.38
C GLY A 164 8.65 0.57 -1.18
N ALA A 165 8.92 0.06 0.02
CA ALA A 165 8.36 0.62 1.26
C ALA A 165 8.82 2.06 1.50
N GLY A 166 10.10 2.36 1.25
CA GLY A 166 10.64 3.71 1.34
C GLY A 166 9.97 4.70 0.38
N LEU A 167 9.90 4.36 -0.91
CA LEU A 167 9.26 5.18 -1.94
C LEU A 167 7.76 5.37 -1.69
N ALA A 168 7.07 4.33 -1.24
CA ALA A 168 5.65 4.43 -0.92
C ALA A 168 5.38 5.21 0.37
N ALA A 169 6.30 5.17 1.34
CA ALA A 169 6.25 6.06 2.50
C ALA A 169 6.44 7.53 2.10
N LEU A 170 7.40 7.82 1.21
CA LEU A 170 7.62 9.17 0.67
C LEU A 170 6.40 9.66 -0.12
N GLY A 171 5.88 8.85 -1.04
CA GLY A 171 4.63 9.15 -1.74
C GLY A 171 3.48 9.35 -0.77
N GLY A 172 3.39 8.50 0.26
CA GLY A 172 2.35 8.58 1.28
C GLY A 172 2.42 9.84 2.15
N LEU A 173 3.62 10.33 2.46
CA LEU A 173 3.83 11.61 3.16
C LEU A 173 3.35 12.78 2.29
N ALA A 174 3.72 12.78 1.00
CA ALA A 174 3.27 13.80 0.06
C ALA A 174 1.73 13.79 -0.13
N GLY A 175 1.13 12.61 -0.25
CA GLY A 175 -0.32 12.46 -0.37
C GLY A 175 -1.06 12.93 0.88
N LYS A 176 -0.54 12.60 2.06
CA LYS A 176 -1.10 13.05 3.34
C LYS A 176 -1.05 14.58 3.47
N ALA A 177 0.07 15.22 3.09
CA ALA A 177 0.22 16.67 3.12
C ALA A 177 -0.84 17.38 2.25
N LEU A 178 -1.18 16.79 1.10
CA LEU A 178 -2.23 17.32 0.23
C LEU A 178 -3.63 17.18 0.84
N SER A 179 -3.95 16.05 1.49
CA SER A 179 -5.24 15.85 2.17
C SER A 179 -5.49 16.86 3.27
N TYR A 180 -4.44 17.30 3.97
CA TYR A 180 -4.56 18.34 5.01
C TYR A 180 -4.85 19.72 4.45
N ARG A 181 -4.40 20.05 3.22
CA ARG A 181 -4.71 21.35 2.59
C ARG A 181 -6.16 21.48 2.13
N GLN A 182 -6.85 20.36 1.94
CA GLN A 182 -8.23 20.32 1.44
C GLN A 182 -9.28 20.30 2.57
N ARG A 183 -8.86 20.31 3.83
CA ARG A 183 -9.72 20.38 5.02
C ARG A 183 -9.51 21.69 5.73
#